data_AF-A0A7W5XJQ1-F1
#
_entry.id   AF-A0A7W5XJQ1-F1
#
_cell.length_a   1.000
_cell.length_b   1.000
_cell.length_c   1.000
_cell.angle_alpha   90.00
_cell.angle_beta   90.00
_cell.angle_gamma   90.00
#
_symmetry.space_group_name_H-M   'P 1'
#
loop_
_entity.id
_entity.type
_entity.pdbx_description
1 polymer ?
#
loop_
_entity_poly.entity_id
_entity_poly.type
_entity_poly.pdbx_seq_one_letter_code
_entity_poly.pdbx_strand_id
1 'polypeptide(L)'
;MLDRLQPKAVAFDVAFNDWWRSQPGSFRDSVSPSTARACFRAGYAAGKHATERRFVFKAGRMRITVWAAGVTAAKAKAEMEANFRAAKKGWPKPKAGWQLQEER
;
A
#
# COMPACT_ATOMS: atom_id res chain seq x y z
N MET A 1 27.55 14.96 4.85
CA MET A 1 26.12 14.55 4.91
C MET A 1 25.70 14.19 3.49
N LEU A 2 25.46 12.91 3.19
CA LEU A 2 24.82 12.53 1.93
C LEU A 2 23.34 12.86 2.08
N ASP A 3 22.88 13.91 1.42
CA ASP A 3 21.45 14.12 1.18
C ASP A 3 20.92 12.86 0.49
N ARG A 4 20.28 11.99 1.28
CA ARG A 4 19.48 10.91 0.72
C ARG A 4 18.28 11.58 0.08
N LEU A 5 18.38 11.88 -1.22
CA LEU A 5 17.24 12.19 -2.06
C LEU A 5 16.17 11.15 -1.74
N GLN A 6 15.13 11.56 -1.02
CA GLN A 6 13.97 10.73 -0.75
C GLN A 6 13.50 10.22 -2.11
N PRO A 7 13.44 8.89 -2.34
CA PRO A 7 13.01 8.36 -3.62
C PRO A 7 11.64 8.92 -3.94
N LYS A 8 11.55 9.75 -4.98
CA LYS A 8 10.29 10.34 -5.40
C LYS A 8 9.38 9.17 -5.80
N ALA A 9 8.24 9.02 -5.13
CA ALA A 9 7.33 7.92 -5.40
C ALA A 9 6.80 8.04 -6.85
N VAL A 10 7.37 7.24 -7.77
CA VAL A 10 6.94 7.18 -9.17
C VAL A 10 5.55 6.55 -9.22
N ALA A 11 4.61 7.14 -9.96
CA ALA A 11 3.26 6.60 -10.11
C ALA A 11 3.28 5.20 -10.74
N PHE A 12 2.32 4.34 -10.37
CA PHE A 12 2.27 2.94 -10.80
C PHE A 12 2.37 2.79 -12.32
N ASP A 13 1.55 3.54 -13.09
CA ASP A 13 1.53 3.42 -14.55
C ASP A 13 2.85 3.86 -15.20
N VAL A 14 3.52 4.86 -14.64
CA VAL A 14 4.83 5.31 -15.13
C VAL A 14 5.87 4.22 -14.89
N ALA A 15 5.95 3.70 -13.66
CA ALA A 15 6.88 2.64 -13.31
C ALA A 15 6.62 1.35 -14.11
N PHE A 16 5.34 1.00 -14.33
CA PHE A 16 4.95 -0.17 -15.12
C PHE A 16 5.34 0.00 -16.59
N ASN A 17 5.09 1.16 -17.21
CA ASN A 17 5.39 1.39 -18.61
C ASN A 17 6.90 1.36 -18.88
N ASP A 18 7.69 1.98 -18.01
CA ASP A 18 9.16 1.95 -18.13
C ASP A 18 9.70 0.54 -17.97
N TRP A 19 9.23 -0.20 -16.97
CA TRP A 19 9.58 -1.60 -16.78
C TRP A 19 9.15 -2.48 -17.96
N TRP A 20 7.93 -2.28 -18.48
CA TRP A 20 7.42 -3.06 -19.61
C TRP A 20 8.25 -2.82 -20.88
N ARG A 21 8.63 -1.57 -21.15
CA ARG A 21 9.46 -1.21 -22.30
C ARG A 21 10.89 -1.76 -22.20
N SER A 22 11.39 -2.00 -21.00
CA SER A 22 12.72 -2.59 -20.80
C SER A 22 12.74 -4.12 -20.93
N GLN A 23 11.57 -4.77 -21.03
CA GLN A 23 11.51 -6.22 -21.23
C GLN A 23 11.89 -6.63 -22.66
N PRO A 24 12.56 -7.78 -22.84
CA PRO A 24 12.83 -8.34 -24.16
C PRO A 24 11.57 -8.51 -25.00
N GLY A 25 11.69 -8.40 -26.34
CA GLY A 25 10.56 -8.63 -27.26
C GLY A 25 9.89 -9.98 -27.01
N SER A 26 10.68 -11.05 -26.89
CA SER A 26 10.19 -12.41 -26.59
C SER A 26 9.37 -12.51 -25.31
N PHE A 27 9.70 -11.73 -24.28
CA PHE A 27 8.91 -11.65 -23.05
C PHE A 27 7.58 -10.91 -23.28
N ARG A 28 7.61 -9.82 -24.05
CA ARG A 28 6.42 -9.02 -24.36
C ARG A 28 5.44 -9.77 -25.25
N ASP A 29 5.93 -10.63 -26.12
CA ASP A 29 5.12 -11.46 -27.01
C ASP A 29 4.51 -12.67 -26.29
N SER A 30 5.14 -13.15 -25.21
CA SER A 30 4.69 -14.33 -24.45
C SER A 30 3.78 -14.01 -23.26
N VAL A 31 3.70 -12.74 -22.82
CA VAL A 31 2.94 -12.33 -21.64
C VAL A 31 1.94 -11.25 -21.99
N SER A 32 0.66 -11.46 -21.66
CA SER A 32 -0.35 -10.43 -21.85
C SER A 32 -0.07 -9.19 -20.99
N PRO A 33 -0.35 -7.96 -21.46
CA PRO A 33 -0.17 -6.75 -20.66
C PRO A 33 -0.93 -6.76 -19.33
N SER A 34 -2.09 -7.42 -19.27
CA SER A 34 -2.86 -7.62 -18.03
C SER A 34 -2.15 -8.52 -17.03
N THR A 35 -1.57 -9.63 -17.48
CA THR A 35 -0.79 -10.55 -16.63
C THR A 35 0.46 -9.84 -16.12
N ALA A 36 1.19 -9.16 -17.00
CA ALA A 36 2.37 -8.39 -16.63
C ALA A 36 2.06 -7.30 -15.59
N ARG A 37 0.93 -6.57 -15.74
CA ARG A 37 0.46 -5.60 -14.75
C ARG A 37 0.18 -6.23 -13.38
N ALA A 38 -0.45 -7.40 -13.36
CA ALA A 38 -0.75 -8.09 -12.11
C ALA A 38 0.53 -8.51 -11.38
N CYS A 39 1.49 -9.11 -12.10
CA CYS A 39 2.79 -9.50 -11.55
C CYS A 39 3.59 -8.28 -11.04
N PHE A 40 3.65 -7.20 -11.82
CA PHE A 40 4.39 -6.00 -11.47
C PHE A 40 3.81 -5.30 -10.23
N ARG A 41 2.49 -5.37 -10.01
CA ARG A 41 1.81 -4.71 -8.87
C ARG A 41 2.34 -5.16 -7.52
N ALA A 42 2.63 -6.45 -7.35
CA ALA A 42 3.18 -6.97 -6.10
C ALA A 42 4.60 -6.42 -5.85
N GLY A 43 5.46 -6.46 -6.87
CA GLY A 43 6.82 -5.95 -6.79
C GLY A 43 6.88 -4.43 -6.58
N TYR A 44 6.05 -3.67 -7.30
CA TYR A 44 5.93 -2.23 -7.15
C TYR A 44 5.44 -1.84 -5.74
N ALA A 45 4.45 -2.55 -5.21
CA ALA A 45 3.98 -2.32 -3.84
C ALA A 45 5.09 -2.62 -2.81
N ALA A 46 5.79 -3.74 -2.96
CA ALA A 46 6.91 -4.09 -2.09
C ALA A 46 8.04 -3.05 -2.15
N GLY A 47 8.42 -2.58 -3.34
CA GLY A 47 9.45 -1.55 -3.53
C GLY A 47 9.04 -0.18 -2.98
N LYS A 48 7.79 0.23 -3.20
CA LYS A 48 7.25 1.49 -2.67
C LYS A 48 7.23 1.53 -1.14
N HIS A 49 7.08 0.37 -0.52
CA HIS A 49 7.06 0.20 0.92
C HIS A 49 8.36 -0.44 1.44
N ALA A 50 9.49 -0.34 0.72
CA ALA A 50 10.74 -1.00 1.12
C ALA A 50 11.28 -0.55 2.49
N THR A 51 10.93 0.66 2.93
CA THR A 51 11.25 1.21 4.26
C THR A 51 10.10 1.09 5.26
N GLU A 52 8.98 0.51 4.85
CA GLU A 52 7.76 0.38 5.64
C GLU A 52 7.45 -1.11 5.90
N ARG A 53 6.97 -1.42 7.10
CA ARG A 53 6.46 -2.75 7.43
C ARG A 53 4.95 -2.80 7.21
N ARG A 54 4.44 -3.97 6.82
CA ARG A 54 2.99 -4.25 6.80
C ARG A 54 2.47 -4.45 8.21
N PHE A 55 1.42 -3.71 8.57
CA PHE A 55 0.66 -3.86 9.80
C PHE A 55 -0.79 -4.20 9.48
N VAL A 56 -1.37 -5.10 10.27
CA VAL A 56 -2.79 -5.45 10.18
C VAL A 56 -3.43 -5.09 11.52
N PHE A 57 -4.48 -4.29 11.47
CA PHE A 57 -5.26 -3.91 12.64
C PHE A 57 -6.70 -4.39 12.52
N LYS A 58 -7.24 -4.82 13.65
CA LYS A 58 -8.67 -4.98 13.86
C LYS A 58 -9.23 -3.70 14.47
N ALA A 59 -10.26 -3.13 13.85
CA ALA A 59 -11.00 -1.97 14.30
C ALA A 59 -12.49 -2.31 14.35
N GLY A 60 -12.96 -2.78 15.51
CA GLY A 60 -14.32 -3.36 15.63
C GLY A 60 -14.50 -4.57 14.70
N ARG A 61 -15.36 -4.43 13.68
CA ARG A 61 -15.61 -5.47 12.64
C ARG A 61 -14.69 -5.35 11.41
N MET A 62 -13.83 -4.33 11.35
CA MET A 62 -12.97 -4.09 10.19
C MET A 62 -11.61 -4.75 10.38
N ARG A 63 -11.10 -5.38 9.30
CA ARG A 63 -9.68 -5.73 9.14
C ARG A 63 -9.04 -4.70 8.22
N ILE A 64 -8.04 -4.00 8.73
CA ILE A 64 -7.36 -2.89 8.04
C ILE A 64 -5.89 -3.25 7.88
N THR A 65 -5.40 -3.22 6.65
CA THR A 65 -3.98 -3.44 6.34
C THR A 65 -3.37 -2.13 5.89
N VAL A 66 -2.27 -1.73 6.54
CA VAL A 66 -1.53 -0.51 6.23
C VAL A 66 -0.04 -0.81 6.16
N TRP A 67 0.68 -0.03 5.37
CA TRP A 67 2.14 -0.01 5.35
C TRP A 67 2.61 1.25 6.07
N ALA A 68 3.57 1.12 6.98
CA ALA A 68 4.11 2.26 7.72
C ALA A 68 5.54 1.99 8.20
N ALA A 69 6.30 3.06 8.46
CA ALA A 69 7.65 2.97 9.02
C ALA A 69 7.69 2.42 10.47
N GLY A 70 6.56 2.44 11.19
CA GLY A 70 6.47 1.95 12.56
C GLY A 70 5.05 1.93 13.10
N VAL A 71 4.86 1.31 14.26
CA VAL A 71 3.54 1.04 14.87
C VAL A 71 2.70 2.31 15.07
N THR A 72 3.32 3.41 15.52
CA THR A 72 2.61 4.68 15.75
C THR A 72 2.04 5.26 14.45
N ALA A 73 2.85 5.33 13.39
CA ALA A 73 2.40 5.77 12.08
C ALA A 73 1.36 4.80 11.47
N ALA A 74 1.51 3.51 11.74
CA ALA A 74 0.57 2.49 11.31
C ALA A 74 -0.81 2.66 11.97
N LYS A 75 -0.85 2.94 13.28
CA LYS A 75 -2.11 3.21 14.01
C LYS A 75 -2.81 4.46 13.47
N ALA A 76 -2.08 5.53 13.21
CA ALA A 76 -2.66 6.75 12.62
C ALA A 76 -3.27 6.49 11.24
N LYS A 77 -2.54 5.80 10.33
CA LYS A 77 -3.06 5.40 9.02
C LYS A 77 -4.29 4.49 9.14
N ALA A 78 -4.29 3.55 10.09
CA ALA A 78 -5.40 2.64 10.31
C ALA A 78 -6.65 3.36 10.86
N GLU A 79 -6.47 4.36 11.72
CA GLU A 79 -7.58 5.18 12.22
C GLU A 79 -8.23 6.01 11.10
N MET A 80 -7.41 6.62 10.23
CA MET A 80 -7.90 7.35 9.05
C MET A 80 -8.73 6.44 8.14
N GLU A 81 -8.23 5.23 7.85
CA GLU A 81 -8.94 4.26 7.02
C GLU A 81 -10.25 3.80 7.67
N ALA A 82 -10.26 3.59 9.00
CA ALA A 82 -11.47 3.23 9.73
C ALA A 82 -12.52 4.35 9.69
N ASN A 83 -12.10 5.61 9.86
CA ASN A 83 -12.96 6.78 9.73
C ASN A 83 -13.55 6.89 8.32
N PHE A 84 -12.72 6.74 7.29
CA PHE A 84 -13.17 6.77 5.89
C PHE A 84 -14.21 5.68 5.60
N ARG A 85 -13.95 4.44 6.02
CA ARG A 85 -14.89 3.32 5.82
C ARG A 85 -16.18 3.49 6.61
N ALA A 86 -16.10 4.02 7.83
CA ALA A 86 -17.28 4.29 8.65
C ALA A 86 -18.16 5.36 7.99
N ALA A 87 -17.57 6.48 7.56
CA ALA A 87 -18.29 7.53 6.84
C ALA A 87 -18.95 6.98 5.56
N LYS A 88 -18.21 6.20 4.76
CA LYS A 88 -18.74 5.57 3.53
C LYS A 88 -19.92 4.63 3.79
N LYS A 89 -19.98 3.99 4.96
CA LYS A 89 -21.05 3.05 5.35
C LYS A 89 -22.13 3.68 6.25
N GLY A 90 -22.02 4.99 6.54
CA GLY A 90 -22.90 5.67 7.51
C GLY A 90 -22.78 5.14 8.94
N TRP A 91 -21.66 4.51 9.29
CA TRP A 91 -21.42 4.02 10.65
C TRP A 91 -20.93 5.13 11.56
N PRO A 92 -21.40 5.19 12.82
CA PRO A 92 -20.94 6.21 13.77
C PRO A 92 -19.47 5.98 14.13
N LYS A 93 -18.70 7.08 14.20
CA LYS A 93 -17.35 7.05 14.76
C LYS A 93 -17.44 6.88 16.29
N PRO A 94 -16.68 5.95 16.91
CA PRO A 94 -16.66 5.83 18.37
C PRO A 94 -16.12 7.10 19.03
N LYS A 95 -16.78 7.55 20.12
CA LYS A 95 -16.35 8.75 20.88
C LYS A 95 -14.93 8.63 21.45
N ALA A 96 -14.54 7.43 21.87
CA ALA A 96 -13.21 7.13 22.40
C ALA A 96 -12.17 6.80 21.31
N GLY A 97 -12.52 6.95 20.02
CA GLY A 97 -11.69 6.51 18.90
C GLY A 97 -11.76 5.00 18.63
N TRP A 98 -11.12 4.57 17.55
CA TRP A 98 -11.09 3.16 17.18
C TRP A 98 -10.14 2.38 18.10
N GLN A 99 -10.64 1.31 18.71
CA GLN A 99 -9.81 0.35 19.41
C GLN A 99 -9.05 -0.49 18.38
N LEU A 100 -7.79 -0.11 18.11
CA LEU A 100 -6.92 -0.77 17.13
C LEU A 100 -6.10 -1.87 17.81
N GLN A 101 -6.44 -3.12 17.51
CA GLN A 101 -5.66 -4.29 17.95
C GLN A 101 -4.82 -4.78 16.77
N GLU A 102 -3.50 -4.85 16.96
CA GLU A 102 -2.62 -5.41 15.93
C GLU A 102 -2.81 -6.93 15.87
N GLU A 103 -3.09 -7.45 14.67
CA GLU A 103 -3.10 -8.88 14.42
C GLU A 103 -1.70 -9.31 14.00
N ARG A 104 -1.06 -10.15 14.81
CA ARG A 104 0.26 -10.75 14.54
C ARG A 104 0.15 -11.91 13.55
#